data_AF-A0A350QU79-F1
#
_entry.id   AF-A0A350QU79-F1
#
_cell.length_a   1.000
_cell.length_b   1.000
_cell.length_c   1.000
_cell.angle_alpha   90.00
_cell.angle_beta   90.00
_cell.angle_gamma   90.00
#
_symmetry.space_group_name_H-M   'P 1'
#
loop_
_entity.id
_entity.type
_entity.pdbx_description
1 polymer ?
#
loop_
_entity_poly.entity_id
_entity_poly.type
_entity_poly.pdbx_seq_one_letter_code
_entity_poly.pdbx_strand_id
1 'polypeptide(L)'
;MFIIRLNLLLVVVPLCAHLEGRTWTTTSGSKSEGELFEVVGDRIGLRIRGREYHFSIGRFIPADQAYVKQWMQTPRCGACSGTLGTRSVKAGKASYHTACFRCMVTRRNFGPGDRFRKDDWGGMVHVDHFSATGVCGTCSRIFPKRSAIKEQFFADGRITCGPCLKDGIFKLDLLHQVDKRIWPSLMEAGFDKPRGELELLLVDRGTLTREASKINASGNLRGLTLTKYKVVKGGNNPRTTFNHR
;
A
#
# COMPACT_ATOMS: atom_id res chain seq x y z
N MET A 1 -63.12 -16.99 -4.12
CA MET A 1 -62.72 -15.73 -3.45
C MET A 1 -61.42 -15.99 -2.70
N PHE A 2 -60.28 -15.80 -3.37
CA PHE A 2 -58.93 -16.05 -2.82
C PHE A 2 -58.21 -14.72 -2.68
N ILE A 3 -57.91 -14.33 -1.44
CA ILE A 3 -57.11 -13.13 -1.13
C ILE A 3 -55.66 -13.58 -1.00
N ILE A 4 -54.84 -13.32 -2.03
CA ILE A 4 -53.38 -13.49 -1.95
C ILE A 4 -52.82 -12.22 -1.30
N ARG A 5 -52.34 -12.34 -0.06
CA ARG A 5 -51.56 -11.29 0.60
C ARG A 5 -50.16 -11.25 0.00
N LEU A 6 -49.88 -10.22 -0.79
CA LEU A 6 -48.56 -9.93 -1.31
C LEU A 6 -47.75 -9.23 -0.21
N ASN A 7 -46.89 -9.97 0.48
CA ASN A 7 -45.91 -9.41 1.41
C ASN A 7 -44.84 -8.67 0.59
N LEU A 8 -44.91 -7.35 0.58
CA LEU A 8 -43.89 -6.46 0.01
C LEU A 8 -42.66 -6.47 0.94
N LEU A 9 -41.71 -7.34 0.64
CA LEU A 9 -40.41 -7.38 1.33
C LEU A 9 -39.59 -6.17 0.84
N LEU A 10 -39.62 -5.09 1.61
CA LEU A 10 -38.84 -3.88 1.37
C LEU A 10 -37.37 -4.20 1.67
N VAL A 11 -36.65 -4.69 0.67
CA VAL A 11 -35.19 -4.89 0.74
C VAL A 11 -34.56 -3.50 0.74
N VAL A 12 -34.27 -3.00 1.93
CA VAL A 12 -33.42 -1.82 2.13
C VAL A 12 -31.99 -2.24 1.75
N VAL A 13 -31.65 -2.10 0.47
CA VAL A 13 -30.27 -2.16 0.01
C VAL A 13 -29.55 -0.99 0.68
N PRO A 14 -28.51 -1.22 1.51
CA PRO A 14 -27.71 -0.13 2.02
C PRO A 14 -27.00 0.49 0.81
N LEU A 15 -27.41 1.68 0.42
CA LEU A 15 -26.64 2.54 -0.48
C LEU A 15 -25.30 2.80 0.21
N CYS A 16 -24.31 1.97 -0.06
CA CYS A 16 -22.92 2.37 0.09
C CYS A 16 -22.75 3.52 -0.89
N ALA A 17 -22.78 4.76 -0.39
CA ALA A 17 -22.37 5.91 -1.17
C ALA A 17 -20.97 5.59 -1.72
N HIS A 18 -20.90 5.31 -3.02
CA HIS A 18 -19.64 5.36 -3.74
C HIS A 18 -19.15 6.80 -3.54
N LEU A 19 -18.08 6.97 -2.77
CA LEU A 19 -17.38 8.23 -2.70
C LEU A 19 -16.85 8.46 -4.11
N GLU A 20 -17.52 9.30 -4.90
CA GLU A 20 -17.06 9.64 -6.24
C GLU A 20 -15.64 10.19 -6.15
N GLY A 21 -14.71 9.54 -6.85
CA GLY A 21 -13.33 9.95 -6.89
C GLY A 21 -13.22 11.36 -7.48
N ARG A 22 -12.33 12.19 -6.94
CA ARG A 22 -12.00 13.48 -7.54
C ARG A 22 -11.01 13.27 -8.68
N THR A 23 -11.11 14.07 -9.73
CA THR A 23 -10.03 14.18 -10.72
C THR A 23 -8.91 15.06 -10.16
N TRP A 24 -7.75 14.46 -9.93
CA TRP A 24 -6.52 15.12 -9.52
C TRP A 24 -5.72 15.53 -10.75
N THR A 25 -5.19 16.75 -10.75
CA THR A 25 -4.40 17.28 -11.86
C THR A 25 -3.02 17.70 -11.40
N THR A 26 -1.98 17.11 -11.99
CA THR A 26 -0.60 17.52 -11.71
C THR A 26 -0.29 18.85 -12.38
N THR A 27 0.72 19.57 -11.90
CA THR A 27 1.24 20.79 -12.54
C THR A 27 1.77 20.56 -13.95
N SER A 28 2.17 19.32 -14.26
CA SER A 28 2.55 18.86 -15.61
C SER A 28 1.35 18.53 -16.51
N GLY A 29 0.11 18.69 -16.04
CA GLY A 29 -1.12 18.45 -16.81
C GLY A 29 -1.66 17.01 -16.80
N SER A 30 -1.01 16.07 -16.11
CA SER A 30 -1.50 14.70 -15.99
C SER A 30 -2.73 14.64 -15.09
N LYS A 31 -3.75 13.85 -15.48
CA LYS A 31 -5.02 13.72 -14.74
C LYS A 31 -5.22 12.30 -14.24
N SER A 32 -5.78 12.14 -13.06
CA SER A 32 -6.13 10.83 -12.49
C SER A 32 -7.31 10.93 -11.53
N GLU A 33 -8.25 10.01 -11.64
CA GLU A 33 -9.37 9.91 -10.70
C GLU A 33 -8.94 9.16 -9.44
N GLY A 34 -9.21 9.72 -8.26
CA GLY A 34 -8.91 9.07 -7.00
C GLY A 34 -9.48 9.75 -5.77
N GLU A 35 -9.45 9.03 -4.66
CA GLU A 35 -9.96 9.48 -3.37
C GLU A 35 -8.81 9.87 -2.43
N LEU A 36 -8.87 11.06 -1.83
CA LEU A 36 -7.95 11.45 -0.76
C LEU A 36 -8.28 10.68 0.52
N PHE A 37 -7.29 9.98 1.07
CA PHE A 37 -7.45 9.21 2.31
C PHE A 37 -6.48 9.62 3.43
N GLU A 38 -5.38 10.29 3.11
CA GLU A 38 -4.38 10.69 4.12
C GLU A 38 -3.74 12.03 3.76
N VAL A 39 -3.41 12.82 4.79
CA VAL A 39 -2.55 14.01 4.68
C VAL A 39 -1.58 14.04 5.86
N VAL A 40 -0.28 14.06 5.58
CA VAL A 40 0.80 14.13 6.57
C VAL A 40 1.82 15.16 6.10
N GLY A 41 1.77 16.36 6.68
CA GLY A 41 2.60 17.48 6.24
C GLY A 41 2.34 17.81 4.77
N ASP A 42 3.40 17.80 3.95
CA ASP A 42 3.33 18.02 2.50
C ASP A 42 2.92 16.76 1.70
N ARG A 43 2.81 15.60 2.36
CA ARG A 43 2.48 14.34 1.69
C ARG A 43 0.98 14.06 1.75
N ILE A 44 0.39 13.71 0.61
CA ILE A 44 -1.00 13.24 0.51
C ILE A 44 -1.06 11.79 0.05
N GLY A 45 -2.06 11.05 0.53
CA GLY A 45 -2.38 9.69 0.12
C GLY A 45 -3.63 9.67 -0.75
N LEU A 46 -3.50 9.21 -2.00
CA LEU A 46 -4.59 9.06 -2.95
C LEU A 46 -4.87 7.59 -3.26
N ARG A 47 -6.13 7.19 -3.19
CA ARG A 47 -6.59 5.89 -3.65
C ARG A 47 -7.05 5.99 -5.09
N ILE A 48 -6.25 5.46 -6.01
CA ILE A 48 -6.49 5.48 -7.46
C ILE A 48 -6.70 4.05 -7.90
N ARG A 49 -7.87 3.72 -8.47
CA ARG A 49 -8.24 2.37 -8.92
C ARG A 49 -8.03 1.28 -7.85
N GLY A 50 -8.38 1.60 -6.60
CA GLY A 50 -8.26 0.68 -5.46
C GLY A 50 -6.84 0.51 -4.90
N ARG A 51 -5.86 1.26 -5.43
CA ARG A 51 -4.47 1.27 -4.96
C ARG A 51 -4.15 2.58 -4.28
N GLU A 52 -3.34 2.52 -3.23
CA GLU A 52 -2.93 3.70 -2.48
C GLU A 52 -1.57 4.18 -2.98
N TYR A 53 -1.50 5.47 -3.29
CA TYR A 53 -0.32 6.17 -3.77
C TYR A 53 -0.08 7.38 -2.88
N HIS A 54 1.20 7.72 -2.70
CA HIS A 54 1.59 8.92 -1.96
C HIS A 54 2.32 9.90 -2.86
N PHE A 55 1.98 11.17 -2.72
CA PHE A 55 2.52 12.26 -3.51
C PHE A 55 2.82 13.46 -2.63
N SER A 56 3.77 14.31 -3.04
CA SER A 56 3.84 15.68 -2.52
C SER A 56 2.64 16.48 -3.05
N ILE A 57 1.99 17.26 -2.18
CA ILE A 57 0.85 18.10 -2.57
C ILE A 57 1.25 19.22 -3.54
N GLY A 58 2.52 19.65 -3.51
CA GLY A 58 3.08 20.61 -4.47
C GLY A 58 3.08 20.12 -5.92
N ARG A 59 2.92 18.80 -6.15
CA ARG A 59 2.79 18.23 -7.49
C ARG A 59 1.46 18.57 -8.17
N PHE A 60 0.45 18.99 -7.41
CA PHE A 60 -0.91 19.23 -7.91
C PHE A 60 -1.23 20.70 -8.07
N ILE A 61 -2.20 21.01 -8.94
CA ILE A 61 -2.65 22.38 -9.21
C ILE A 61 -3.21 23.06 -7.94
N PRO A 62 -3.19 24.41 -7.86
CA PRO A 62 -3.65 25.14 -6.66
C PRO A 62 -5.06 24.77 -6.18
N ALA A 63 -5.97 24.44 -7.10
CA ALA A 63 -7.32 24.02 -6.77
C ALA A 63 -7.36 22.70 -5.96
N ASP A 64 -6.50 21.74 -6.29
CA ASP A 64 -6.39 20.48 -5.55
C ASP A 64 -5.72 20.71 -4.19
N GLN A 65 -4.73 21.62 -4.12
CA GLN A 65 -4.11 22.02 -2.86
C GLN A 65 -5.13 22.68 -1.91
N ALA A 66 -5.98 23.56 -2.43
CA ALA A 66 -7.05 24.18 -1.65
C ALA A 66 -8.06 23.14 -1.12
N TYR A 67 -8.43 22.18 -1.96
CA TYR A 67 -9.28 21.06 -1.55
C TYR A 67 -8.66 20.26 -0.40
N VAL A 68 -7.36 19.94 -0.45
CA VAL A 68 -6.67 19.23 0.64
C VAL A 68 -6.72 20.01 1.95
N LYS A 69 -6.51 21.33 1.91
CA LYS A 69 -6.62 22.19 3.09
C LYS A 69 -8.02 22.12 3.71
N GLN A 70 -9.06 22.19 2.89
CA GLN A 70 -10.44 22.07 3.37
C GLN A 70 -10.73 20.65 3.91
N TRP A 71 -10.22 19.62 3.24
CA TRP A 71 -10.39 18.23 3.65
C TRP A 71 -9.83 17.96 5.05
N MET A 72 -8.71 18.60 5.42
CA MET A 72 -8.07 18.48 6.73
C MET A 72 -8.89 19.12 7.87
N GLN A 73 -9.77 20.08 7.57
CA GLN A 73 -10.59 20.74 8.60
C GLN A 73 -11.74 19.85 9.09
N THR A 74 -12.08 18.80 8.35
CA THR A 74 -13.17 17.89 8.73
C THR A 74 -12.61 16.66 9.45
N PRO A 75 -13.06 16.34 10.68
CA PRO A 75 -12.66 15.12 11.36
C PRO A 75 -13.00 13.86 10.57
N ARG A 76 -12.05 12.93 10.51
CA ARG A 76 -12.16 11.71 9.69
C ARG A 76 -11.84 10.45 10.46
N CYS A 77 -12.47 9.37 10.02
CA CYS A 77 -12.30 8.05 10.60
C CYS A 77 -10.89 7.54 10.31
N GLY A 78 -10.12 7.24 11.35
CA GLY A 78 -8.76 6.74 11.22
C GLY A 78 -8.63 5.33 10.61
N ALA A 79 -9.74 4.71 10.18
CA ALA A 79 -9.75 3.40 9.52
C ALA A 79 -10.25 3.44 8.07
N CYS A 80 -11.27 4.24 7.76
CA CYS A 80 -11.81 4.33 6.39
C CYS A 80 -11.60 5.70 5.73
N SER A 81 -11.08 6.69 6.45
CA SER A 81 -10.86 8.08 5.98
C SER A 81 -12.13 8.86 5.63
N GLY A 82 -13.31 8.27 5.80
CA GLY A 82 -14.60 8.94 5.67
C GLY A 82 -14.81 9.99 6.76
N THR A 83 -15.65 11.00 6.48
CA THR A 83 -15.99 12.05 7.43
C THR A 83 -16.70 11.47 8.65
N LEU A 84 -16.38 12.01 9.83
CA LEU A 84 -17.04 11.62 11.08
C LEU A 84 -18.23 12.54 11.33
N GLY A 85 -19.38 11.92 11.63
CA GLY A 85 -20.54 12.61 12.17
C GLY A 85 -20.56 12.56 13.70
N THR A 86 -21.74 12.73 14.28
CA THR A 86 -21.95 12.77 15.73
C THR A 86 -21.68 11.43 16.44
N ARG A 87 -21.86 10.30 15.75
CA ARG A 87 -21.58 8.96 16.29
C ARG A 87 -20.18 8.51 15.92
N SER A 88 -19.21 8.78 16.79
CA SER A 88 -17.84 8.33 16.65
C SER A 88 -17.27 7.79 17.97
N VAL A 89 -16.25 6.94 17.86
CA VAL A 89 -15.50 6.42 19.00
C VAL A 89 -14.09 6.99 18.92
N LYS A 90 -13.62 7.57 20.03
CA LYS A 90 -12.26 8.08 20.16
C LYS A 90 -11.37 7.02 20.80
N ALA A 91 -10.23 6.71 20.17
CA ALA A 91 -9.23 5.81 20.71
C ALA A 91 -7.82 6.38 20.44
N GLY A 92 -7.12 6.75 21.52
CA GLY A 92 -5.86 7.47 21.46
C GLY A 92 -6.02 8.83 20.75
N LYS A 93 -5.18 9.07 19.73
CA LYS A 93 -5.20 10.31 18.92
C LYS A 93 -6.19 10.26 17.74
N ALA A 94 -6.83 9.12 17.48
CA ALA A 94 -7.70 8.92 16.33
C ALA A 94 -9.16 8.75 16.74
N SER A 95 -10.06 9.10 15.83
CA SER A 95 -11.50 8.88 15.98
C SER A 95 -11.99 7.98 14.85
N TYR A 96 -13.05 7.22 15.09
CA TYR A 96 -13.52 6.16 14.21
C TYR A 96 -15.03 6.16 14.13
N HIS A 97 -15.61 5.76 13.00
CA HIS A 97 -17.02 5.34 13.00
C HIS A 97 -17.17 4.13 13.91
N THR A 98 -18.29 4.03 14.64
CA THR A 98 -18.58 2.87 15.50
C THR A 98 -18.50 1.56 14.73
N ALA A 99 -18.94 1.53 13.47
CA ALA A 99 -18.87 0.35 12.60
C ALA A 99 -17.46 0.05 12.07
N CYS A 100 -16.57 1.04 12.05
CA CYS A 100 -15.16 0.87 11.66
C CYS A 100 -14.29 0.42 12.84
N PHE A 101 -14.66 0.80 14.07
CA PHE A 101 -13.89 0.49 15.28
C PHE A 101 -14.16 -0.94 15.77
N ARG A 102 -13.75 -1.92 14.97
CA ARG A 102 -13.95 -3.35 15.23
C ARG A 102 -12.80 -4.22 14.75
N CYS A 103 -12.67 -5.38 15.38
CA CYS A 103 -11.70 -6.38 14.98
C CYS A 103 -12.06 -6.99 13.63
N MET A 104 -11.13 -7.03 12.68
CA MET A 104 -11.38 -7.60 11.35
C MET A 104 -11.58 -9.13 11.38
N VAL A 105 -11.06 -9.81 12.41
CA VAL A 105 -11.21 -11.25 12.59
C VAL A 105 -12.58 -11.58 13.19
N THR A 106 -12.90 -11.08 14.38
CA THR A 106 -14.16 -11.41 15.08
C THR A 106 -15.34 -10.55 14.65
N ARG A 107 -15.10 -9.42 13.98
CA ARG A 107 -16.13 -8.43 13.59
C ARG A 107 -16.82 -7.74 14.76
N ARG A 108 -16.39 -8.00 16.00
CA ARG A 108 -16.85 -7.34 17.23
C ARG A 108 -16.15 -5.99 17.40
N ASN A 109 -16.91 -5.00 17.85
CA ASN A 109 -16.37 -3.70 18.23
C ASN A 109 -15.40 -3.85 19.41
N PHE A 110 -14.40 -2.97 19.47
CA PHE A 110 -13.51 -2.93 20.63
C PHE A 110 -14.22 -2.27 21.81
N GLY A 111 -14.11 -2.89 23.00
CA GLY A 111 -14.64 -2.37 24.25
C GLY A 111 -13.62 -1.60 25.08
N PRO A 112 -14.04 -1.01 26.22
CA PRO A 112 -13.12 -0.43 27.19
C PRO A 112 -12.09 -1.47 27.66
N GLY A 113 -10.81 -1.10 27.66
CA GLY A 113 -9.71 -1.99 28.08
C GLY A 113 -9.21 -2.98 27.02
N ASP A 114 -9.90 -3.12 25.88
CA ASP A 114 -9.43 -3.98 24.79
C ASP A 114 -8.10 -3.49 24.23
N ARG A 115 -7.15 -4.42 24.10
CA ARG A 115 -5.90 -4.18 23.38
C ARG A 115 -6.06 -4.61 21.93
N PHE A 116 -5.67 -3.74 21.02
CA PHE A 116 -5.70 -4.01 19.60
C PHE A 116 -4.42 -3.53 18.92
N ARG A 117 -4.10 -4.19 17.79
CA ARG A 117 -3.09 -3.74 16.84
C ARG A 117 -3.79 -3.06 15.68
N LYS A 118 -3.13 -2.07 15.12
CA LYS A 118 -3.55 -1.34 13.95
C LYS A 118 -2.41 -1.30 12.93
N ASP A 119 -2.72 -1.43 11.65
CA ASP A 119 -1.80 -1.14 10.56
C ASP A 119 -2.07 0.24 9.93
N ASP A 120 -1.19 0.64 9.01
CA ASP A 120 -1.31 1.91 8.29
C ASP A 120 -2.48 1.94 7.28
N TRP A 121 -3.08 0.78 7.01
CA TRP A 121 -4.19 0.58 6.06
C TRP A 121 -5.56 0.61 6.74
N GLY A 122 -5.61 0.99 8.03
CA GLY A 122 -6.83 1.05 8.83
C GLY A 122 -7.33 -0.31 9.34
N GLY A 123 -6.59 -1.39 9.08
CA GLY A 123 -6.85 -2.71 9.61
C GLY A 123 -6.60 -2.77 11.11
N MET A 124 -7.61 -3.23 11.87
CA MET A 124 -7.53 -3.34 13.32
C MET A 124 -7.91 -4.75 13.79
N VAL A 125 -7.17 -5.28 14.75
CA VAL A 125 -7.37 -6.64 15.28
C VAL A 125 -7.04 -6.67 16.76
N HIS A 126 -7.84 -7.39 17.57
CA HIS A 126 -7.47 -7.65 18.96
C HIS A 126 -6.10 -8.34 19.02
N VAL A 127 -5.31 -8.06 20.05
CA VAL A 127 -3.99 -8.70 20.23
C VAL A 127 -4.11 -10.23 20.21
N ASP A 128 -5.12 -10.77 20.88
CA ASP A 128 -5.33 -12.22 21.00
C ASP A 128 -5.80 -12.88 19.69
N HIS A 129 -6.31 -12.08 18.75
CA HIS A 129 -6.72 -12.56 17.42
C HIS A 129 -5.66 -12.30 16.35
N PHE A 130 -4.49 -11.76 16.70
CA PHE A 130 -3.44 -11.42 15.74
C PHE A 130 -2.88 -12.65 15.02
N SER A 131 -2.79 -13.80 15.70
CA SER A 131 -2.33 -15.07 15.10
C SER A 131 -3.19 -15.54 13.91
N ALA A 132 -4.49 -15.19 13.92
CA ALA A 132 -5.44 -15.46 12.84
C ALA A 132 -5.31 -14.48 11.64
N THR A 133 -4.35 -13.56 11.68
CA THR A 133 -4.04 -12.61 10.61
C THR A 133 -2.71 -12.92 9.93
N GLY A 134 -2.58 -12.51 8.68
CA GLY A 134 -1.31 -12.38 7.97
C GLY A 134 -0.89 -10.92 7.90
N VAL A 135 0.42 -10.66 7.94
CA VAL A 135 1.01 -9.34 7.66
C VAL A 135 1.69 -9.41 6.30
N CYS A 136 1.27 -8.57 5.37
CA CYS A 136 1.84 -8.53 4.03
C CYS A 136 3.34 -8.17 4.07
N GLY A 137 4.18 -9.02 3.47
CA GLY A 137 5.62 -8.79 3.37
C GLY A 137 6.00 -7.58 2.53
N THR A 138 5.13 -7.15 1.61
CA THR A 138 5.39 -5.98 0.74
C THR A 138 4.94 -4.68 1.40
N CYS A 139 3.68 -4.59 1.82
CA CYS A 139 3.06 -3.33 2.26
C CYS A 139 2.71 -3.28 3.75
N SER A 140 3.04 -4.31 4.53
CA SER A 140 2.73 -4.43 5.97
C SER A 140 1.23 -4.50 6.32
N ARG A 141 0.32 -4.53 5.34
CA ARG A 141 -1.12 -4.66 5.57
C ARG A 141 -1.47 -5.95 6.31
N ILE A 142 -2.23 -5.82 7.39
CA ILE A 142 -2.86 -6.90 8.14
C ILE A 142 -4.11 -7.35 7.38
N PHE A 143 -4.28 -8.66 7.23
CA PHE A 143 -5.49 -9.24 6.65
C PHE A 143 -5.87 -10.56 7.33
N PRO A 144 -7.16 -10.92 7.41
CA PRO A 144 -7.59 -12.18 8.00
C PRO A 144 -7.14 -13.37 7.13
N LYS A 145 -6.48 -14.38 7.73
CA LYS A 145 -6.04 -15.58 7.00
C LYS A 145 -7.21 -16.37 6.42
N ARG A 146 -8.36 -16.38 7.11
CA ARG A 146 -9.59 -17.08 6.66
C ARG A 146 -10.12 -16.61 5.30
N SER A 147 -9.79 -15.40 4.89
CA SER A 147 -10.26 -14.79 3.63
C SER A 147 -9.14 -14.74 2.59
N ALA A 148 -7.98 -15.32 2.89
CA ALA A 148 -6.84 -15.36 2.00
C ALA A 148 -6.89 -16.59 1.11
N ILE A 149 -6.41 -16.44 -0.12
CA ILE A 149 -6.24 -17.55 -1.07
C ILE A 149 -4.86 -18.20 -0.91
N LYS A 150 -4.68 -19.42 -1.43
CA LYS A 150 -3.45 -20.20 -1.28
C LYS A 150 -2.23 -19.46 -1.83
N GLU A 151 -2.39 -18.75 -2.93
CA GLU A 151 -1.35 -18.01 -3.67
C GLU A 151 -0.78 -16.84 -2.86
N GLN A 152 -1.48 -16.40 -1.80
CA GLN A 152 -0.97 -15.39 -0.88
C GLN A 152 0.10 -15.92 0.08
N PHE A 153 0.30 -17.24 0.15
CA PHE A 153 1.28 -17.91 0.99
C PHE A 153 2.34 -18.57 0.09
N PHE A 154 3.52 -17.97 0.02
CA PHE A 154 4.61 -18.46 -0.80
C PHE A 154 5.29 -19.66 -0.16
N ALA A 155 5.86 -20.55 -0.99
CA ALA A 155 6.56 -21.75 -0.53
C ALA A 155 7.75 -21.45 0.40
N ASP A 156 8.35 -20.25 0.29
CA ASP A 156 9.45 -19.79 1.14
C ASP A 156 8.99 -19.10 2.44
N GLY A 157 7.70 -19.22 2.77
CA GLY A 157 7.10 -18.68 3.98
C GLY A 157 6.79 -17.18 3.93
N ARG A 158 7.05 -16.49 2.81
CA ARG A 158 6.55 -15.12 2.62
C ARG A 158 5.02 -15.13 2.49
N ILE A 159 4.41 -14.01 2.88
CA ILE A 159 2.96 -13.82 2.86
C ILE A 159 2.67 -12.47 2.20
N THR A 160 1.66 -12.39 1.35
CA THR A 160 1.24 -11.13 0.69
C THR A 160 -0.27 -10.90 0.82
N CYS A 161 -0.72 -9.64 0.82
CA CYS A 161 -2.14 -9.33 0.75
C CYS A 161 -2.64 -9.44 -0.71
N GLY A 162 -3.95 -9.66 -0.90
CA GLY A 162 -4.56 -9.77 -2.24
C GLY A 162 -4.18 -8.64 -3.22
N PRO A 163 -4.22 -7.35 -2.82
CA PRO A 163 -3.76 -6.27 -3.68
C PRO A 163 -2.30 -6.39 -4.12
N CYS A 164 -1.37 -6.66 -3.19
CA CYS A 164 0.03 -6.85 -3.54
C CYS A 164 0.28 -8.12 -4.36
N LEU A 165 -0.53 -9.17 -4.18
CA LEU A 165 -0.48 -10.35 -5.05
C LEU A 165 -0.88 -10.00 -6.48
N LYS A 166 -1.95 -9.22 -6.67
CA LYS A 166 -2.42 -8.83 -8.01
C LYS A 166 -1.38 -7.99 -8.78
N ASP A 167 -0.58 -7.23 -8.06
CA ASP A 167 0.41 -6.31 -8.62
C ASP A 167 1.82 -6.92 -8.68
N GLY A 168 2.00 -8.12 -8.12
CA GLY A 168 3.30 -8.78 -8.03
C GLY A 168 3.84 -9.19 -9.40
N ILE A 169 5.16 -9.05 -9.57
CA ILE A 169 5.88 -9.52 -10.76
C ILE A 169 6.42 -10.92 -10.44
N PHE A 170 5.81 -11.94 -11.05
CA PHE A 170 6.17 -13.35 -10.83
C PHE A 170 6.83 -14.02 -12.02
N LYS A 171 7.03 -13.29 -13.12
CA LYS A 171 7.65 -13.80 -14.34
C LYS A 171 8.73 -12.84 -14.84
N LEU A 172 9.83 -13.41 -15.33
CA LEU A 172 11.03 -12.66 -15.73
C LEU A 172 10.78 -11.77 -16.96
N ASP A 173 9.95 -12.23 -17.90
CA ASP A 173 9.51 -11.45 -19.06
C ASP A 173 8.76 -10.18 -18.63
N LEU A 174 7.85 -10.30 -17.67
CA LEU A 174 7.14 -9.15 -17.11
C LEU A 174 8.08 -8.20 -16.37
N LEU A 175 9.08 -8.72 -15.65
CA LEU A 175 10.11 -7.89 -15.00
C LEU A 175 10.86 -7.04 -16.03
N HIS A 176 11.30 -7.63 -17.13
CA HIS A 176 11.98 -6.88 -18.20
C HIS A 176 11.09 -5.85 -18.89
N GLN A 177 9.79 -6.14 -19.06
CA GLN A 177 8.83 -5.17 -19.59
C GLN A 177 8.65 -3.97 -18.64
N VAL A 178 8.58 -4.24 -17.34
CA VAL A 178 8.45 -3.21 -16.31
C VAL A 178 9.72 -2.36 -16.24
N ASP A 179 10.91 -2.98 -16.23
CA ASP A 179 12.20 -2.27 -16.24
C ASP A 179 12.31 -1.30 -17.43
N LYS A 180 12.00 -1.77 -18.65
CA LYS A 180 11.99 -0.92 -19.85
C LYS A 180 11.03 0.26 -19.75
N ARG A 181 9.90 0.10 -19.06
CA ARG A 181 8.87 1.14 -18.91
C ARG A 181 9.21 2.16 -17.84
N ILE A 182 9.89 1.76 -16.76
CA ILE A 182 10.14 2.62 -15.60
C ILE A 182 11.22 3.66 -15.89
N TRP A 183 12.29 3.29 -16.60
CA TRP A 183 13.42 4.20 -16.83
C TRP A 183 13.04 5.54 -17.49
N PRO A 184 12.20 5.59 -18.54
CA PRO A 184 11.73 6.87 -19.09
C PRO A 184 11.12 7.80 -18.02
N SER A 185 10.22 7.27 -17.19
CA SER A 185 9.58 8.07 -16.13
C SER A 185 10.54 8.48 -15.02
N LEU A 186 11.53 7.65 -14.69
CA LEU A 186 12.58 8.00 -13.72
C LEU A 186 13.49 9.10 -14.28
N MET A 187 13.88 9.01 -15.55
CA MET A 187 14.71 10.02 -16.21
C MET A 187 13.99 11.37 -16.33
N GLU A 188 12.70 11.38 -16.65
CA GLU A 188 11.87 12.59 -16.60
C GLU A 188 11.82 13.21 -15.19
N ALA A 189 11.88 12.39 -14.15
CA ALA A 189 11.95 12.85 -12.76
C ALA A 189 13.37 13.25 -12.31
N GLY A 190 14.36 13.25 -13.21
CA GLY A 190 15.73 13.65 -12.93
C GLY A 190 16.62 12.55 -12.37
N PHE A 191 16.22 11.28 -12.43
CA PHE A 191 17.06 10.16 -12.05
C PHE A 191 17.89 9.67 -13.24
N ASP A 192 19.20 9.57 -13.05
CA ASP A 192 20.08 8.94 -14.03
C ASP A 192 19.98 7.41 -13.96
N LYS A 193 20.12 6.77 -15.13
CA LYS A 193 20.29 5.32 -15.17
C LYS A 193 21.60 4.95 -14.46
N PRO A 194 21.63 3.91 -13.60
CA PRO A 194 22.85 3.47 -12.95
C PRO A 194 23.92 3.14 -14.00
N ARG A 195 25.16 3.52 -13.68
CA ARG A 195 26.30 3.25 -14.56
C ARG A 195 26.66 1.78 -14.44
N GLY A 196 26.96 1.14 -15.57
CA GLY A 196 27.35 -0.27 -15.59
C GLY A 196 26.16 -1.22 -15.77
N GLU A 197 26.43 -2.51 -15.62
CA GLU A 197 25.43 -3.56 -15.81
C GLU A 197 24.48 -3.62 -14.60
N LEU A 198 23.18 -3.69 -14.86
CA LEU A 198 22.13 -3.89 -13.87
C LEU A 198 21.43 -5.23 -14.16
N GLU A 199 21.62 -6.19 -13.27
CA GLU A 199 20.93 -7.48 -13.30
C GLU A 199 19.72 -7.41 -12.36
N LEU A 200 18.52 -7.69 -12.88
CA LEU A 200 17.30 -7.76 -12.07
C LEU A 200 16.83 -9.22 -11.98
N LEU A 201 16.71 -9.72 -10.75
CA LEU A 201 16.37 -11.13 -10.49
C LEU A 201 15.09 -11.27 -9.68
N LEU A 202 14.24 -12.23 -10.07
CA LEU A 202 13.15 -12.71 -9.23
C LEU A 202 13.70 -13.80 -8.32
N VAL A 203 13.70 -13.53 -7.01
CA VAL A 203 14.32 -14.42 -6.02
C VAL A 203 13.35 -14.81 -4.90
N ASP A 204 13.63 -15.98 -4.33
CA ASP A 204 13.03 -16.44 -3.09
C ASP A 204 13.73 -15.85 -1.85
N ARG A 205 13.11 -16.05 -0.69
CA ARG A 205 13.66 -15.60 0.59
C ARG A 205 15.02 -16.23 0.89
N GLY A 206 15.20 -17.52 0.57
CA GLY A 206 16.45 -18.23 0.84
C GLY A 206 17.63 -17.63 0.08
N THR A 207 17.43 -17.31 -1.21
CA THR A 207 18.42 -16.63 -2.04
C THR A 207 18.70 -15.23 -1.54
N LEU A 208 17.67 -14.47 -1.17
CA LEU A 208 17.82 -13.13 -0.61
C LEU A 208 18.65 -13.14 0.68
N THR A 209 18.35 -14.06 1.60
CA THR A 209 19.09 -14.22 2.87
C THR A 209 20.55 -14.62 2.64
N ARG A 210 20.81 -15.54 1.70
CA ARG A 210 22.17 -15.97 1.35
C ARG A 210 23.01 -14.85 0.72
N GLU A 211 22.41 -14.02 -0.15
CA GLU A 211 23.14 -12.88 -0.73
C GLU A 211 23.39 -11.78 0.31
N ALA A 212 22.43 -11.54 1.22
CA ALA A 212 22.60 -10.58 2.30
C ALA A 212 23.67 -11.01 3.31
N SER A 213 23.75 -12.31 3.64
CA SER A 213 24.75 -12.79 4.60
C SER A 213 26.19 -12.59 4.12
N LYS A 214 26.43 -12.58 2.80
CA LYS A 214 27.77 -12.30 2.24
C LYS A 214 28.28 -10.89 2.54
N ILE A 215 27.37 -9.96 2.87
CA ILE A 215 27.70 -8.59 3.26
C ILE A 215 27.37 -8.32 4.73
N ASN A 216 27.23 -9.37 5.54
CA ASN A 216 26.84 -9.30 6.95
C ASN A 216 25.49 -8.59 7.20
N ALA A 217 24.61 -8.56 6.19
CA ALA A 217 23.25 -8.05 6.32
C ALA A 217 22.30 -9.19 6.72
N SER A 218 21.33 -8.87 7.58
CA SER A 218 20.34 -9.83 8.09
C SER A 218 18.98 -9.16 8.33
N GLY A 219 17.97 -9.97 8.68
CA GLY A 219 16.63 -9.51 9.03
C GLY A 219 15.55 -9.91 8.03
N ASN A 220 14.37 -9.32 8.19
CA ASN A 220 13.21 -9.59 7.32
C ASN A 220 13.29 -8.77 6.02
N LEU A 221 14.24 -9.14 5.16
CA LEU A 221 14.51 -8.45 3.91
C LEU A 221 13.35 -8.60 2.93
N ARG A 222 12.94 -7.47 2.34
CA ARG A 222 11.89 -7.40 1.30
C ARG A 222 12.47 -7.31 -0.11
N GLY A 223 13.75 -6.98 -0.20
CA GLY A 223 14.57 -6.84 -1.40
C GLY A 223 16.01 -6.56 -1.00
N LEU A 224 16.94 -6.63 -1.94
CA LEU A 224 18.36 -6.36 -1.74
C LEU A 224 18.91 -5.76 -3.04
N THR A 225 19.81 -4.78 -2.91
CA THR A 225 20.61 -4.27 -4.02
C THR A 225 22.07 -4.35 -3.62
N LEU A 226 22.86 -5.05 -4.41
CA LEU A 226 24.29 -5.23 -4.24
C LEU A 226 25.00 -4.46 -5.35
N THR A 227 25.87 -3.53 -4.96
CA THR A 227 26.71 -2.79 -5.91
C THR A 227 28.16 -3.19 -5.70
N LYS A 228 28.79 -3.68 -6.76
CA LYS A 228 30.22 -3.94 -6.82
C LYS A 228 30.87 -2.88 -7.69
N TYR A 229 31.91 -2.22 -7.17
CA TYR A 229 32.76 -1.33 -7.95
C TYR A 229 34.18 -1.89 -8.01
N LYS A 230 34.82 -1.75 -9.17
CA LYS A 230 36.23 -2.10 -9.38
C LYS A 230 36.94 -0.89 -9.96
N VAL A 231 37.97 -0.43 -9.27
CA VAL A 231 38.87 0.64 -9.75
C VAL A 231 40.17 -0.01 -10.19
N VAL A 232 40.53 0.14 -11.46
CA VAL A 232 41.85 -0.26 -11.96
C VAL A 232 42.74 0.98 -11.95
N LYS A 233 43.69 1.04 -11.00
CA LYS A 233 44.71 2.12 -10.91
C LYS A 233 46.00 1.62 -11.59
N GLY A 234 46.43 2.31 -12.65
CA GLY A 234 47.67 2.02 -13.39
C GLY A 234 47.45 1.54 -14.84
N GLY A 235 48.27 2.06 -15.78
CA GLY A 235 48.20 1.81 -17.23
C GLY A 235 47.65 3.00 -18.05
N ASN A 236 47.74 2.95 -19.39
CA ASN A 236 47.33 4.03 -20.32
C ASN A 236 45.83 4.41 -20.26
N ASN A 237 45.00 3.71 -19.49
CA ASN A 237 43.58 4.04 -19.35
C ASN A 237 43.01 3.60 -17.99
N PRO A 238 43.11 4.42 -16.92
CA PRO A 238 42.46 4.13 -15.64
C PRO A 238 40.94 4.08 -15.84
N ARG A 239 40.29 3.02 -15.35
CA ARG A 239 38.84 2.82 -15.50
C ARG A 239 38.19 2.34 -14.20
N THR A 240 37.00 2.87 -13.93
CA THR A 240 36.10 2.39 -12.89
C THR A 240 34.93 1.66 -13.54
N THR A 241 34.68 0.43 -13.13
CA THR A 241 33.52 -0.37 -13.58
C THR A 241 32.57 -0.63 -12.42
N PHE A 242 31.28 -0.59 -12.72
CA PHE A 242 30.19 -0.85 -11.77
C PHE A 242 29.36 -2.05 -12.27
N ASN A 243 28.93 -2.89 -11.35
CA ASN A 243 27.97 -3.97 -11.59
C ASN A 243 26.98 -4.00 -10.42
N HIS A 244 25.70 -4.01 -10.76
CA HIS A 244 24.58 -3.95 -9.83
C HIS A 244 23.75 -5.22 -9.96
N ARG A 245 23.42 -5.84 -8.83
CA ARG A 245 22.60 -7.05 -8.74
C ARG A 245 21.57 -6.96 -7.64
#